data_AF-J2GCY2-F1
#
_entry.id   AF-J2GCY2-F1
#
_cell.length_a   1.000
_cell.length_b   1.000
_cell.length_c   1.000
_cell.angle_alpha   90.00
_cell.angle_beta   90.00
_cell.angle_gamma   90.00
#
_symmetry.space_group_name_H-M   'P 1'
#
loop_
_entity.id
_entity.type
_entity.pdbx_description
1 polymer ?
#
loop_
_entity_poly.entity_id
_entity_poly.type
_entity_poly.pdbx_seq_one_letter_code
_entity_poly.pdbx_strand_id
1 'polypeptide(L)'
;MATAGKSGAGDKVTAPEGMYPARQPSRWKRNLVVLALLALGGSLAFAWQALREEALVGAAYGARVGCVCRFVSQRSIAACEGDLKVAGLSGVAGMVSLSEDATTQTITGSVPLLASQSAGYREDRGCQLEPWQD
;
A
#
# COMPACT_ATOMS: atom_id res chain seq x y z
N MET A 1 52.80 3.33 75.02
CA MET A 1 53.74 2.37 74.43
C MET A 1 53.09 1.76 73.22
N ALA A 2 53.76 1.81 72.08
CA ALA A 2 53.31 1.33 70.78
C ALA A 2 53.87 -0.07 70.50
N THR A 3 53.09 -0.91 69.83
CA THR A 3 53.54 -1.91 68.84
C THR A 3 52.34 -2.18 67.92
N ALA A 4 52.36 -1.69 66.68
CA ALA A 4 52.97 -2.30 65.48
C ALA A 4 52.05 -3.34 64.84
N GLY A 5 51.61 -3.03 63.62
CA GLY A 5 50.53 -3.71 62.90
C GLY A 5 50.95 -4.91 62.06
N LYS A 6 49.97 -5.42 61.31
CA LYS A 6 50.19 -6.15 60.07
C LYS A 6 48.97 -6.01 59.16
N SER A 7 49.18 -5.29 58.06
CA SER A 7 48.31 -5.27 56.88
C SER A 7 48.18 -6.69 56.31
N GLY A 8 46.96 -7.17 56.18
CA GLY A 8 46.59 -8.28 55.29
C GLY A 8 45.72 -7.69 54.19
N ALA A 9 46.26 -7.63 52.97
CA ALA A 9 45.58 -7.15 51.78
C ALA A 9 44.30 -7.97 51.55
N GLY A 10 43.15 -7.32 51.69
CA GLY A 10 41.87 -7.90 51.29
C GLY A 10 41.83 -8.01 49.77
N ASP A 11 41.65 -9.25 49.31
CA ASP A 11 41.54 -9.62 47.91
C ASP A 11 40.57 -8.69 47.17
N LYS A 12 41.10 -7.93 46.22
CA LYS A 12 40.30 -7.26 45.20
C LYS A 12 39.77 -8.37 44.30
N VAL A 13 38.59 -8.90 44.61
CA VAL A 13 37.80 -9.69 43.68
C VAL A 13 37.57 -8.79 42.46
N THR A 14 38.28 -9.09 41.38
CA THR A 14 38.12 -8.50 40.06
C THR A 14 36.68 -8.75 39.64
N ALA A 15 35.84 -7.72 39.74
CA ALA A 15 34.50 -7.74 39.19
C ALA A 15 34.62 -7.95 37.68
N PRO A 16 33.85 -8.86 37.06
CA PRO A 16 33.89 -9.04 35.62
C PRO A 16 33.45 -7.73 34.95
N GLU A 17 34.28 -7.24 34.04
CA GLU A 17 33.95 -6.18 33.10
C GLU A 17 32.76 -6.65 32.24
N GLY A 18 31.55 -6.29 32.66
CA GLY A 18 30.38 -6.78 31.93
C GLY A 18 29.06 -6.56 32.65
N MET A 19 28.68 -5.31 32.94
CA MET A 19 27.27 -4.96 32.93
C MET A 19 27.11 -3.44 32.88
N TYR A 20 27.10 -2.85 31.69
CA TYR A 20 26.45 -1.56 31.53
C TYR A 20 24.96 -1.77 31.87
N PRO A 21 24.37 -1.05 32.85
CA PRO A 21 22.93 -1.11 33.01
C PRO A 21 22.33 -0.55 31.72
N ALA A 22 21.75 -1.43 30.90
CA ALA A 22 20.93 -1.02 29.78
C ALA A 22 19.81 -0.15 30.37
N ARG A 23 19.95 1.17 30.25
CA ARG A 23 19.02 2.18 30.76
C ARG A 23 17.64 1.77 30.28
N GLN A 24 16.83 1.21 31.17
CA GLN A 24 15.45 0.80 30.89
C GLN A 24 14.78 1.98 30.18
N PRO A 25 14.37 1.85 28.90
CA PRO A 25 13.65 2.92 28.25
C PRO A 25 12.42 3.16 29.11
N SER A 26 12.30 4.37 29.67
CA SER A 26 11.16 4.79 30.48
C SER A 26 9.90 4.26 29.81
N ARG A 27 9.11 3.46 30.53
CA ARG A 27 7.93 2.75 29.99
C ARG A 27 7.00 3.72 29.26
N TRP A 28 7.01 4.99 29.67
CA TRP A 28 6.32 6.09 29.01
C TRP A 28 6.83 6.40 27.60
N LYS A 29 8.16 6.45 27.37
CA LYS A 29 8.73 6.63 26.02
C LYS A 29 8.34 5.50 25.09
N ARG A 30 8.35 4.25 25.58
CA ARG A 30 7.90 3.09 24.81
C ARG A 30 6.42 3.18 24.45
N ASN A 31 5.57 3.55 25.41
CA ASN A 31 4.14 3.71 25.16
C ASN A 31 3.85 4.85 24.18
N LEU A 32 4.60 5.96 24.24
CA LEU A 32 4.49 7.04 23.25
C LEU A 32 4.87 6.60 21.84
N VAL A 33 5.94 5.82 21.68
CA VAL A 33 6.32 5.25 20.38
C VAL A 33 5.22 4.32 19.84
N VAL A 34 4.66 3.47 20.70
CA VAL A 34 3.54 2.59 20.29
C VAL A 34 2.32 3.40 19.87
N LEU A 35 1.94 4.43 20.63
CA LEU A 35 0.82 5.31 20.28
C LEU A 35 1.07 6.06 18.96
N ALA A 36 2.28 6.55 18.73
CA ALA A 36 2.65 7.22 17.49
C ALA A 36 2.56 6.26 16.29
N LEU A 37 3.03 5.01 16.44
CA LEU A 37 2.92 3.99 15.40
C LEU A 37 1.46 3.62 15.11
N LEU A 38 0.62 3.51 16.14
CA LEU A 38 -0.81 3.24 15.96
C LEU A 38 -1.52 4.40 15.27
N ALA A 39 -1.22 5.64 15.65
CA ALA A 39 -1.78 6.83 15.01
C ALA A 39 -1.35 6.92 13.53
N LEU A 40 -0.07 6.69 13.25
CA LEU A 40 0.46 6.65 11.89
C LEU A 40 -0.23 5.55 11.07
N GLY A 41 -0.27 4.32 11.60
CA GLY A 41 -0.91 3.18 10.94
C GLY A 41 -2.40 3.42 10.66
N GLY A 42 -3.13 3.97 11.64
CA GLY A 42 -4.54 4.34 11.47
C GLY A 42 -4.75 5.42 10.41
N SER A 43 -3.90 6.44 10.38
CA SER A 43 -3.97 7.50 9.36
C SER A 43 -3.68 6.98 7.94
N LEU A 44 -2.69 6.09 7.78
CA LEU A 44 -2.42 5.45 6.51
C LEU A 44 -3.58 4.56 6.07
N ALA A 45 -4.15 3.77 6.97
CA ALA A 45 -5.29 2.91 6.65
C ALA A 45 -6.48 3.73 6.18
N PHE A 46 -6.78 4.85 6.84
CA PHE A 46 -7.86 5.75 6.44
C PHE A 46 -7.61 6.38 5.06
N ALA A 47 -6.40 6.90 4.82
CA ALA A 47 -6.03 7.44 3.52
C ALA A 47 -6.08 6.38 2.41
N TRP A 48 -5.70 5.13 2.72
CA TRP A 48 -5.73 4.02 1.77
C TRP A 48 -7.14 3.68 1.30
N GLN A 49 -8.13 3.73 2.20
CA GLN A 49 -9.53 3.51 1.82
C GLN A 49 -9.99 4.56 0.82
N ALA A 50 -9.73 5.85 1.07
CA ALA A 50 -10.10 6.92 0.15
C ALA A 50 -9.48 6.76 -1.24
N LEU A 51 -8.18 6.42 -1.29
CA LEU A 51 -7.48 6.17 -2.56
C LEU A 51 -8.00 4.92 -3.29
N ARG A 52 -8.40 3.87 -2.56
CA ARG A 52 -8.96 2.66 -3.14
C ARG A 52 -10.29 2.93 -3.83
N GLU A 53 -11.16 3.72 -3.22
CA GLU A 53 -12.45 4.10 -3.83
C GLU A 53 -12.25 4.91 -5.11
N GLU A 54 -11.36 5.91 -5.10
CA GLU A 54 -11.02 6.68 -6.30
C GLU A 54 -10.44 5.79 -7.41
N ALA A 55 -9.55 4.88 -7.04
CA ALA A 55 -8.95 3.93 -7.96
C ALA A 55 -9.99 2.94 -8.53
N LEU A 56 -10.95 2.49 -7.74
CA LEU A 56 -12.04 1.61 -8.20
C LEU A 56 -12.91 2.31 -9.23
N VAL A 57 -13.27 3.58 -9.00
CA VAL A 57 -14.02 4.40 -9.97
C VAL A 57 -13.21 4.59 -11.26
N GLY A 58 -11.91 4.92 -11.13
CA GLY A 58 -11.01 5.06 -12.28
C GLY A 58 -10.88 3.76 -13.08
N ALA A 59 -10.68 2.63 -12.40
CA ALA A 59 -10.59 1.30 -13.01
C ALA A 59 -11.89 0.92 -13.74
N ALA A 60 -13.05 1.13 -13.11
CA ALA A 60 -14.35 0.84 -13.72
C ALA A 60 -14.62 1.73 -14.94
N TYR A 61 -14.34 3.03 -14.83
CA TYR A 61 -14.48 3.96 -15.94
C TYR A 61 -13.55 3.56 -17.11
N GLY A 62 -12.27 3.32 -16.81
CA GLY A 62 -11.27 2.91 -17.79
C GLY A 62 -11.63 1.58 -18.46
N ALA A 63 -12.09 0.58 -17.71
CA ALA A 63 -12.51 -0.71 -18.25
C ALA A 63 -13.68 -0.55 -19.24
N ARG A 64 -14.70 0.24 -18.87
CA ARG A 64 -15.88 0.47 -19.73
C ARG A 64 -15.52 1.26 -20.99
N VAL A 65 -14.80 2.37 -20.86
CA VAL A 65 -14.38 3.20 -22.00
C VAL A 65 -13.41 2.42 -22.89
N GLY A 66 -12.48 1.67 -22.30
CA GLY A 66 -11.57 0.77 -23.00
C GLY A 66 -12.30 -0.30 -23.79
N CYS A 67 -13.32 -0.94 -23.20
CA CYS A 67 -14.18 -1.90 -23.89
C CYS A 67 -14.88 -1.27 -25.10
N VAL A 68 -15.49 -0.11 -24.94
CA VAL A 68 -16.19 0.58 -26.04
C VAL A 68 -15.20 0.95 -27.15
N CYS A 69 -14.06 1.54 -26.79
CA CYS A 69 -13.03 1.92 -27.75
C CYS A 69 -12.48 0.71 -28.53
N ARG A 70 -12.30 -0.43 -27.86
CA ARG A 70 -11.74 -1.64 -28.47
C ARG A 70 -12.74 -2.41 -29.32
N PHE A 71 -13.95 -2.66 -28.82
CA PHE A 71 -14.93 -3.54 -29.47
C PHE A 71 -15.96 -2.80 -30.31
N VAL A 72 -16.38 -1.59 -29.89
CA VAL A 72 -17.35 -0.79 -30.65
C VAL A 72 -16.64 0.08 -31.69
N SER A 73 -15.57 0.78 -31.29
CA SER A 73 -14.81 1.66 -32.20
C SER A 73 -13.69 0.93 -32.96
N GLN A 74 -13.46 -0.36 -32.69
CA GLN A 74 -12.47 -1.21 -33.37
C GLN A 74 -11.04 -0.62 -33.37
N ARG A 75 -10.67 0.11 -32.31
CA ARG A 75 -9.33 0.68 -32.15
C ARG A 75 -8.44 -0.27 -31.34
N SER A 76 -7.12 -0.14 -31.49
CA SER A 76 -6.17 -0.90 -30.66
C SER A 76 -6.26 -0.45 -29.21
N ILE A 77 -6.08 -1.40 -28.28
CA ILE A 77 -6.14 -1.10 -26.84
C ILE A 77 -5.11 -0.06 -26.41
N ALA A 78 -3.93 -0.05 -27.04
CA ALA A 78 -2.88 0.92 -26.77
C ALA A 78 -3.30 2.36 -27.11
N ALA A 79 -4.09 2.54 -28.18
CA ALA A 79 -4.62 3.86 -28.53
C ALA A 79 -5.69 4.30 -27.51
N CYS A 80 -6.55 3.37 -27.08
CA CYS A 80 -7.56 3.62 -26.05
C CYS A 80 -6.94 4.00 -24.70
N GLU A 81 -5.87 3.30 -24.30
CA GLU A 81 -5.12 3.61 -23.08
C GLU A 81 -4.43 4.98 -23.19
N GLY A 82 -3.89 5.32 -24.36
CA GLY A 82 -3.35 6.65 -24.65
C GLY A 82 -4.39 7.75 -24.45
N ASP A 83 -5.61 7.55 -24.95
CA ASP A 83 -6.70 8.53 -24.80
C ASP A 83 -7.11 8.71 -23.35
N LEU A 84 -7.12 7.65 -22.53
CA LEU A 84 -7.41 7.75 -21.09
C LEU A 84 -6.34 8.55 -20.33
N LYS A 85 -5.07 8.39 -20.71
CA LYS A 85 -3.96 9.16 -20.13
C LYS A 85 -4.07 10.65 -20.46
N VAL A 86 -4.57 10.99 -21.65
CA VAL A 86 -4.78 12.39 -22.08
C VAL A 86 -6.07 12.99 -21.50
N ALA A 87 -7.11 12.18 -21.30
CA ALA A 87 -8.41 12.61 -20.76
C ALA A 87 -8.34 13.17 -19.33
N GLY A 88 -7.18 13.09 -18.66
CA GLY A 88 -6.92 13.88 -17.46
C GLY A 88 -7.61 13.35 -16.20
N LEU A 89 -7.77 12.03 -16.09
CA LEU A 89 -8.08 11.39 -14.80
C LEU A 89 -7.02 11.84 -13.79
N SER A 90 -7.43 12.61 -12.78
CA SER A 90 -6.54 13.19 -11.77
C SER A 90 -6.25 12.17 -10.66
N GLY A 91 -5.11 12.34 -9.99
CA GLY A 91 -4.72 11.48 -8.87
C GLY A 91 -4.40 10.03 -9.30
N VAL A 92 -4.79 9.07 -8.46
CA VAL A 92 -4.51 7.63 -8.69
C VAL A 92 -5.34 7.03 -9.81
N ALA A 93 -6.51 7.61 -10.10
CA ALA A 93 -7.36 7.21 -11.22
C ALA A 93 -6.72 7.47 -12.60
N GLY A 94 -5.71 8.34 -12.66
CA GLY A 94 -4.91 8.56 -13.88
C GLY A 94 -3.92 7.45 -14.19
N MET A 95 -3.65 6.56 -13.23
CA MET A 95 -2.70 5.44 -13.38
C MET A 95 -3.39 4.14 -13.82
N VAL A 96 -4.57 4.24 -14.43
CA VAL A 96 -5.29 3.07 -14.93
C VAL A 96 -4.55 2.48 -16.13
N SER A 97 -4.15 1.22 -16.02
CA SER A 97 -3.68 0.40 -17.12
C SER A 97 -4.81 -0.46 -17.66
N LEU A 98 -4.85 -0.67 -18.96
CA LEU A 98 -5.83 -1.55 -19.60
C LEU A 98 -5.17 -2.87 -20.03
N SER A 99 -5.88 -3.98 -19.83
CA SER A 99 -5.50 -5.31 -20.31
C SER A 99 -6.68 -5.95 -21.04
N GLU A 100 -6.41 -6.57 -22.19
CA GLU A 100 -7.43 -7.25 -23.02
C GLU A 100 -7.35 -8.77 -22.82
N ASP A 101 -8.50 -9.37 -22.58
CA ASP A 101 -8.72 -10.80 -22.78
C ASP A 101 -9.57 -11.01 -24.04
N ALA A 102 -8.90 -11.42 -25.12
CA ALA A 102 -9.53 -11.65 -26.41
C ALA A 102 -10.45 -12.88 -26.42
N THR A 103 -10.28 -13.82 -25.49
CA THR A 103 -11.07 -15.07 -25.47
C THR A 103 -12.48 -14.83 -24.93
N THR A 104 -12.59 -13.98 -23.90
CA THR A 104 -13.86 -13.63 -23.27
C THR A 104 -14.42 -12.29 -23.73
N GLN A 105 -13.70 -11.59 -24.63
CA GLN A 105 -14.00 -10.22 -25.06
C GLN A 105 -14.14 -9.25 -23.87
N THR A 106 -13.20 -9.35 -22.93
CA THR A 106 -13.22 -8.58 -21.67
C THR A 106 -12.03 -7.64 -21.61
N ILE A 107 -12.27 -6.39 -21.21
CA ILE A 107 -11.22 -5.42 -20.88
C ILE A 107 -11.14 -5.25 -19.37
N THR A 108 -9.94 -5.34 -18.82
CA THR A 108 -9.67 -5.09 -17.40
C THR A 108 -8.92 -3.78 -17.25
N GLY A 109 -9.49 -2.84 -16.50
CA GLY A 109 -8.83 -1.63 -16.03
C GLY A 109 -8.30 -1.86 -14.62
N SER A 110 -7.02 -1.59 -14.39
CA SER A 110 -6.42 -1.75 -13.07
C SER A 110 -5.57 -0.55 -12.69
N VAL A 111 -5.66 -0.14 -11.43
CA VAL A 111 -4.76 0.82 -10.81
C VAL A 111 -3.80 0.03 -9.91
N PRO A 112 -2.47 0.11 -10.12
CA PRO A 112 -1.49 -0.67 -9.37
C PRO A 112 -1.72 -0.58 -7.85
N LEU A 113 -1.77 -1.74 -7.19
CA LEU A 113 -1.90 -1.91 -5.73
C LEU A 113 -3.21 -1.42 -5.08
N LEU A 114 -4.10 -0.76 -5.83
CA LEU A 114 -5.31 -0.16 -5.27
C LEU A 114 -6.58 -0.90 -5.71
N ALA A 115 -6.79 -1.08 -7.01
CA ALA A 115 -8.07 -1.52 -7.54
C ALA A 115 -7.96 -2.17 -8.92
N SER A 116 -8.91 -3.05 -9.24
CA SER A 116 -9.06 -3.65 -10.56
C SER A 116 -10.54 -3.85 -10.85
N GLN A 117 -10.97 -3.56 -12.06
CA GLN A 117 -12.33 -3.80 -12.54
C GLN A 117 -12.31 -4.24 -14.01
N SER A 118 -13.25 -5.12 -14.37
CA SER A 118 -13.39 -5.64 -15.73
C SER A 118 -14.71 -5.22 -16.37
N ALA A 119 -14.70 -5.14 -17.69
CA ALA A 119 -15.88 -4.91 -18.52
C ALA A 119 -15.90 -5.89 -19.68
N GLY A 120 -16.95 -6.70 -19.76
CA GLY A 120 -17.20 -7.65 -20.84
C GLY A 120 -18.02 -7.03 -21.96
N TYR A 121 -17.65 -7.33 -23.21
CA TYR A 121 -18.45 -6.99 -24.38
C TYR A 121 -19.43 -8.12 -24.71
N ARG A 122 -20.67 -7.74 -24.99
CA ARG A 122 -21.75 -8.65 -25.37
C ARG A 122 -22.54 -8.04 -26.51
N GLU A 123 -22.73 -8.75 -27.62
CA GLU A 123 -23.45 -8.20 -28.79
C GLU A 123 -24.89 -7.77 -28.45
N ASP A 124 -25.55 -8.46 -27.51
CA ASP A 124 -26.91 -8.17 -27.07
C ASP A 124 -27.04 -6.93 -26.19
N ARG A 125 -25.98 -6.55 -25.47
CA ARG A 125 -26.03 -5.55 -24.39
C ARG A 125 -24.92 -4.48 -24.43
N GLY A 126 -23.99 -4.60 -25.36
CA GLY A 126 -22.78 -3.78 -25.46
C GLY A 126 -21.76 -4.08 -24.36
N CYS A 127 -20.95 -3.07 -24.02
CA CYS A 127 -19.97 -3.15 -22.95
C CYS A 127 -20.62 -2.97 -21.57
N GLN A 128 -20.57 -4.01 -20.74
CA GLN A 128 -21.03 -3.97 -19.36
C GLN A 128 -19.88 -4.19 -18.39
N LEU A 129 -19.95 -3.52 -17.25
CA LEU A 129 -19.04 -3.75 -16.14
C LEU A 129 -19.41 -5.04 -15.43
N GLU A 130 -18.40 -5.78 -15.03
CA GLU A 130 -18.57 -6.92 -14.13
C GLU A 130 -18.99 -6.40 -12.74
N PRO A 131 -19.82 -7.15 -12.00
CA PRO A 131 -20.22 -6.76 -10.65
C PRO A 131 -18.99 -6.47 -9.79
N TRP A 132 -19.07 -5.41 -9.00
CA TRP A 132 -18.03 -5.12 -8.02
C TRP A 132 -18.02 -6.26 -7.00
N GLN A 133 -16.85 -6.83 -6.75
CA GLN A 133 -16.68 -7.79 -5.68
C GLN A 133 -16.20 -7.02 -4.44
N ASP A 134 -17.07 -6.98 -3.43
CA ASP A 134 -16.83 -6.29 -2.15
C ASP A 134 -15.63 -6.86 -1.38
#